data_AF-A0A1Y5KD07-F1
#
_entry.id   AF-A0A1Y5KD07-F1
#
_cell.length_a   1.000
_cell.length_b   1.000
_cell.length_c   1.000
_cell.angle_alpha   90.00
_cell.angle_beta   90.00
_cell.angle_gamma   90.00
#
_symmetry.space_group_name_H-M   'P 1'
#
loop_
_entity.id
_entity.type
_entity.pdbx_description
1 polymer ?
#
loop_
_entity_poly.entity_id
_entity_poly.type
_entity_poly.pdbx_seq_one_letter_code
_entity_poly.pdbx_strand_id
1 'polypeptide(L)'
;MIHKPHGWVILKFTSKAEVYFKIFASWRGGYLDGDSWRLSSGSNKPPALSDCGKYWIWPQESGSTYQLPVLGEGGTSVYTESVLKDILRQEKRSDTNIEKINIREINKY
;
A
#
# COMPACT_ATOMS: atom_id res chain seq x y z
N MET A 1 2.31 0.83 16.37
CA MET A 1 3.39 1.56 15.65
C MET A 1 2.78 2.28 14.45
N ILE A 2 3.18 3.53 14.18
CA ILE A 2 2.64 4.33 13.05
C ILE A 2 3.67 4.42 11.93
N HIS A 3 3.26 4.15 10.70
CA HIS A 3 4.08 4.28 9.49
C HIS A 3 3.58 5.44 8.64
N LYS A 4 4.51 6.33 8.22
CA LYS A 4 4.22 7.52 7.44
C LYS A 4 5.03 7.51 6.15
N PRO A 5 4.59 6.81 5.10
CA PRO A 5 5.29 6.83 3.81
C PRO A 5 5.11 8.14 3.07
N HIS A 6 6.06 8.43 2.18
CA HIS A 6 5.99 9.57 1.26
C HIS A 6 5.03 9.27 0.11
N GLY A 7 5.05 8.05 -0.39
CA GLY A 7 4.17 7.57 -1.45
C GLY A 7 3.68 6.15 -1.16
N TRP A 8 2.53 5.80 -1.73
CA TRP A 8 1.90 4.52 -1.45
C TRP A 8 1.00 4.06 -2.59
N VAL A 9 0.82 2.75 -2.67
CA VAL A 9 -0.07 2.08 -3.64
C VAL A 9 -0.86 1.03 -2.89
N ILE A 10 -2.14 0.89 -3.23
CA ILE A 10 -2.97 -0.19 -2.70
C ILE A 10 -2.92 -1.35 -3.68
N LEU A 11 -2.62 -2.52 -3.14
CA LEU A 11 -2.63 -3.77 -3.86
C LEU A 11 -3.83 -4.58 -3.37
N LYS A 12 -4.75 -4.86 -4.29
CA LYS A 12 -5.84 -5.81 -4.09
C LYS A 12 -5.33 -7.18 -4.46
N PHE A 13 -5.46 -8.12 -3.53
CA PHE A 13 -5.17 -9.52 -3.74
C PHE A 13 -6.51 -10.25 -3.84
N THR A 14 -6.69 -10.98 -4.92
CA THR A 14 -7.87 -11.81 -5.17
C THR A 14 -7.41 -13.25 -5.28
N SER A 15 -7.77 -14.05 -4.29
CA SER A 15 -7.63 -15.51 -4.31
C SER A 15 -9.00 -16.15 -4.50
N LYS A 16 -9.05 -17.45 -4.82
CA LYS A 16 -10.32 -18.17 -5.03
C LYS A 16 -11.34 -18.04 -3.89
N ALA A 17 -10.87 -17.82 -2.66
CA ALA A 17 -11.71 -17.79 -1.46
C ALA A 17 -11.87 -16.38 -0.84
N GLU A 18 -10.97 -15.44 -1.14
CA GLU A 18 -10.89 -14.19 -0.39
C GLU A 18 -10.31 -13.04 -1.23
N VAL A 19 -10.78 -11.83 -0.92
CA VAL A 19 -10.22 -10.57 -1.39
C VAL A 19 -9.67 -9.84 -0.18
N TYR A 20 -8.41 -9.44 -0.24
CA TYR A 20 -7.79 -8.63 0.80
C TYR A 20 -6.89 -7.55 0.22
N PHE A 21 -6.68 -6.48 0.99
CA PHE A 21 -5.93 -5.31 0.55
C PHE A 21 -4.65 -5.16 1.36
N LYS A 22 -3.55 -4.89 0.67
CA LYS A 22 -2.27 -4.51 1.30
C LYS A 22 -1.80 -3.18 0.76
N ILE A 23 -1.00 -2.50 1.58
CA ILE A 23 -0.39 -1.23 1.23
C ILE A 23 1.06 -1.51 0.85
N PHE A 24 1.44 -1.14 -0.38
CA PHE A 24 2.83 -1.00 -0.75
C PHE A 24 3.26 0.44 -0.45
N ALA A 25 4.09 0.60 0.57
CA ALA A 25 4.54 1.89 1.06
C ALA A 25 5.97 2.19 0.60
N SER A 26 6.21 3.42 0.16
CA SER A 26 7.49 3.90 -0.36
C SER A 26 7.97 5.11 0.44
N TRP A 27 9.24 5.06 0.84
CA TRP A 27 9.94 6.16 1.49
C TRP A 27 11.10 6.60 0.60
N ARG A 28 11.10 7.90 0.30
CA ARG A 28 12.25 8.55 -0.31
C ARG A 28 13.31 8.77 0.74
N GLY A 29 14.49 8.29 0.42
CA GLY A 29 15.68 8.37 1.23
C GLY A 29 16.38 9.73 1.15
N GLY A 30 17.28 9.98 2.08
CA GLY A 30 18.25 11.06 2.01
C GLY A 30 19.57 10.60 1.36
N TYR A 31 20.61 11.44 1.46
CA TYR A 31 21.94 11.10 0.95
C TYR A 31 22.55 9.84 1.61
N LEU A 32 22.24 9.60 2.90
CA LEU A 32 22.80 8.49 3.69
C LEU A 32 21.87 7.27 3.75
N ASP A 33 20.57 7.52 3.80
CA ASP A 33 19.54 6.49 3.94
C ASP A 33 18.83 6.39 2.61
N GLY A 34 19.18 5.42 1.75
CA GLY A 34 18.57 5.29 0.42
C GLY A 34 17.05 5.06 0.44
N ASP A 35 16.45 5.02 -0.75
CA ASP A 35 15.01 4.75 -0.88
C ASP A 35 14.66 3.37 -0.31
N SER A 36 13.53 3.29 0.39
CA SER A 36 13.07 2.06 1.01
C SER A 36 11.58 1.83 0.75
N TRP A 37 11.17 0.57 0.90
CA TRP A 37 9.79 0.15 0.71
C TRP A 37 9.36 -0.85 1.78
N ARG A 38 8.05 -1.01 1.93
CA ARG A 38 7.45 -2.02 2.80
C ARG A 38 6.09 -2.44 2.26
N LEU A 39 5.83 -3.74 2.29
CA LEU A 39 4.48 -4.28 2.08
C LEU A 39 3.81 -4.49 3.45
N SER A 40 2.57 -4.02 3.59
CA SER A 40 1.83 -4.19 4.83
C SER A 40 1.33 -5.62 5.04
N SER A 41 0.93 -5.93 6.27
CA SER A 41 0.31 -7.21 6.64
C SER A 41 -1.08 -7.38 6.03
N GLY A 42 -1.76 -6.27 5.75
CA GLY A 42 -3.14 -6.24 5.28
C GLY A 42 -4.06 -5.67 6.34
N SER A 43 -5.33 -5.49 5.97
CA SER A 43 -6.34 -4.97 6.88
C SER A 43 -7.71 -5.55 6.61
N ASN A 44 -8.42 -5.84 7.70
CA ASN A 44 -9.84 -6.23 7.69
C ASN A 44 -10.76 -5.04 7.94
N LYS A 45 -10.21 -3.82 8.00
CA LYS A 45 -10.98 -2.58 8.24
C LYS A 45 -10.77 -1.62 7.07
N PRO A 46 -11.80 -0.86 6.67
CA PRO A 46 -11.64 0.17 5.65
C PRO A 46 -10.76 1.31 6.17
N PRO A 47 -10.05 2.04 5.28
CA PRO A 47 -9.35 3.25 5.66
C PRO A 47 -10.32 4.37 6.02
N ALA A 48 -9.94 5.22 6.98
CA ALA A 48 -10.69 6.41 7.37
C ALA A 48 -9.91 7.68 6.99
N LEU A 49 -10.60 8.73 6.55
CA LEU A 49 -9.95 10.02 6.32
C LEU A 49 -9.69 10.71 7.66
N SER A 50 -8.49 11.25 7.85
CA SER A 50 -8.16 12.06 9.03
C SER A 50 -9.03 13.31 9.09
N ASP A 51 -9.27 13.85 10.29
CA ASP A 51 -10.06 15.07 10.50
C ASP A 51 -9.53 16.29 9.70
N CYS A 52 -8.23 16.36 9.45
CA CYS A 52 -7.62 17.43 8.66
C CYS A 52 -7.69 17.22 7.14
N GLY A 53 -8.25 16.09 6.68
CA GLY A 53 -8.40 15.74 5.26
C GLY A 53 -7.10 15.47 4.49
N LYS A 54 -5.94 15.44 5.17
CA LYS A 54 -4.62 15.33 4.51
C LYS A 54 -4.10 13.90 4.43
N TYR A 55 -4.58 13.01 5.29
CA TYR A 55 -4.10 11.63 5.37
C TYR A 55 -5.25 10.64 5.48
N TRP A 56 -5.08 9.49 4.85
CA TRP A 56 -5.87 8.30 5.16
C TRP A 56 -5.21 7.54 6.30
N ILE A 57 -6.01 7.09 7.25
CA ILE A 57 -5.60 6.30 8.40
C ILE A 57 -6.07 4.88 8.16
N TRP A 58 -5.12 3.94 8.06
CA TRP A 58 -5.42 2.55 7.79
C TRP A 58 -4.79 1.62 8.82
N PRO A 59 -5.58 1.12 9.79
CA PRO A 59 -5.13 0.10 10.75
C PRO A 59 -4.79 -1.20 10.04
N GLN A 60 -3.74 -1.90 10.47
CA GLN A 60 -3.32 -3.19 9.90
C GLN A 60 -3.49 -4.31 10.91
N GLU A 61 -3.60 -5.56 10.43
CA GLU A 61 -3.77 -6.74 11.29
C GLU A 61 -2.62 -6.93 12.27
N SER A 62 -1.39 -6.56 11.88
CA SER A 62 -0.22 -6.65 12.76
C SER A 62 -0.19 -5.62 13.90
N GLY A 63 -1.26 -4.83 14.09
CA GLY A 63 -1.34 -3.77 15.10
C GLY A 63 -0.58 -2.49 14.75
N SER A 64 -0.07 -2.38 13.52
CA SER A 64 0.49 -1.12 13.00
C SER A 64 -0.61 -0.27 12.34
N THR A 65 -0.34 1.01 12.13
CA THR A 65 -1.25 1.92 11.45
C THR A 65 -0.50 2.71 10.41
N TYR A 66 -1.02 2.77 9.21
CA TYR A 66 -0.45 3.57 8.13
C TYR A 66 -1.19 4.90 8.05
N GLN A 67 -0.43 5.99 8.07
CA GLN A 67 -0.93 7.34 7.77
C GLN A 67 -0.46 7.70 6.37
N LEU A 68 -1.36 7.60 5.42
CA LEU A 68 -1.10 7.69 4.00
C LEU A 68 -1.47 9.10 3.51
N PRO A 69 -0.51 9.93 3.07
CA PRO A 69 -0.83 11.26 2.57
C PRO A 69 -1.71 11.17 1.32
N VAL A 70 -2.80 11.93 1.27
CA VAL A 70 -3.74 11.90 0.12
C VAL A 70 -3.03 12.19 -1.20
N LEU A 71 -2.07 13.14 -1.19
CA LEU A 71 -1.28 13.50 -2.36
C LEU A 71 -0.16 12.49 -2.71
N GLY A 72 0.07 11.49 -1.86
CA GLY A 72 1.09 10.45 -2.08
C GLY A 72 0.57 9.19 -2.76
N GLU A 73 -0.71 9.15 -3.12
CA GLU A 73 -1.30 8.01 -3.83
C GLU A 73 -0.63 7.79 -5.19
N GLY A 74 -0.27 6.55 -5.50
CA GLY A 74 0.50 6.21 -6.69
C GLY A 74 1.97 6.60 -6.63
N GLY A 75 2.41 7.22 -5.52
CA GLY A 75 3.76 7.72 -5.36
C GLY A 75 4.78 6.61 -5.13
N THR A 76 5.74 6.50 -6.04
CA THR A 76 6.94 5.66 -5.89
C THR A 76 8.19 6.44 -6.28
N SER A 77 9.34 5.86 -5.99
CA SER A 77 10.63 6.24 -6.57
C SER A 77 11.00 5.25 -7.67
N VAL A 78 12.04 5.53 -8.47
CA VAL A 78 12.48 4.61 -9.54
C VAL A 78 12.79 3.22 -8.99
N TYR A 79 13.52 3.16 -7.87
CA TYR A 79 13.84 1.90 -7.21
C TYR A 79 12.58 1.17 -6.71
N THR A 80 11.74 1.85 -5.94
CA THR A 80 10.56 1.21 -5.34
C THR A 80 9.50 0.85 -6.39
N GLU A 81 9.42 1.56 -7.51
CA GLU A 81 8.60 1.18 -8.67
C GLU A 81 9.11 -0.11 -9.33
N SER A 82 10.43 -0.31 -9.42
CA SER A 82 10.99 -1.57 -9.94
C SER A 82 10.58 -2.74 -9.07
N VAL A 83 10.70 -2.60 -7.74
CA VAL A 83 10.26 -3.64 -6.80
C VAL A 83 8.77 -3.91 -6.92
N LEU A 84 7.95 -2.86 -7.02
CA LEU A 84 6.50 -3.01 -7.20
C LEU A 84 6.16 -3.77 -8.49
N LYS A 85 6.86 -3.49 -9.59
CA LYS A 85 6.70 -4.22 -10.86
C LYS A 85 7.09 -5.69 -10.73
N ASP A 86 8.15 -5.99 -9.98
CA ASP A 86 8.58 -7.38 -9.74
C ASP A 86 7.55 -8.15 -8.91
N ILE A 87 6.93 -7.52 -7.90
CA ILE A 87 5.82 -8.11 -7.12
C ILE A 87 4.64 -8.43 -8.04
N LEU A 88 4.24 -7.48 -8.88
CA LEU A 88 3.13 -7.65 -9.83
C LEU A 88 3.44 -8.69 -10.91
N ARG A 89 4.72 -8.88 -11.27
CA ARG A 89 5.14 -9.88 -12.25
C ARG A 89 5.12 -11.30 -11.67
N GLN A 90 5.38 -11.47 -10.37
CA GLN A 90 5.36 -12.78 -9.70
C GLN A 90 3.95 -13.39 -9.63
N GLU A 91 2.90 -12.57 -9.76
CA GLU A 91 1.49 -12.98 -9.87
C GLU A 91 1.27 -14.14 -10.85
N LYS A 92 1.98 -14.15 -11.98
CA LYS A 92 1.84 -15.19 -13.01
C LYS A 92 2.22 -16.61 -12.58
N ARG A 93 2.78 -16.79 -11.38
CA ARG A 93 3.18 -18.09 -10.82
C ARG A 93 2.23 -18.59 -9.72
N SER A 94 1.34 -17.73 -9.21
CA SER A 94 0.42 -18.03 -8.11
C SER A 94 -1.02 -17.95 -8.56
N ASP A 95 -1.91 -18.70 -7.93
CA ASP A 95 -3.37 -18.66 -8.16
C ASP A 95 -4.05 -17.41 -7.54
N THR A 96 -3.25 -16.42 -7.15
CA THR A 96 -3.67 -15.15 -6.53
C THR A 96 -3.42 -14.03 -7.52
N ASN A 97 -4.48 -13.32 -7.92
CA ASN A 97 -4.39 -12.14 -8.76
C ASN A 97 -4.08 -10.90 -7.91
N ILE A 98 -3.13 -10.08 -8.37
CA ILE A 98 -2.72 -8.85 -7.69
C ILE A 98 -2.89 -7.67 -8.63
N GLU A 99 -3.70 -6.69 -8.24
CA GLU A 99 -3.93 -5.47 -9.01
C GLU A 99 -3.74 -4.20 -8.18
N LYS A 100 -3.26 -3.14 -8.84
CA LYS A 100 -3.21 -1.80 -8.24
C LYS A 100 -4.61 -1.19 -8.29
N ILE A 101 -5.12 -0.68 -7.17
CA ILE A 101 -6.41 0.04 -7.13
C ILE A 101 -6.26 1.41 -6.50
N ASN A 102 -7.20 2.31 -6.80
CA ASN A 102 -7.30 3.59 -6.10
C ASN A 102 -8.05 3.42 -4.77
N ILE A 103 -7.71 4.23 -3.76
CA ILE A 103 -8.34 4.19 -2.44
C ILE A 103 -9.86 4.41 -2.50
N ARG A 104 -10.33 5.20 -3.47
CA ARG A 104 -11.76 5.43 -3.70
C ARG A 104 -12.50 4.18 -4.17
N GLU A 105 -11.78 3.20 -4.71
CA GLU A 105 -12.36 1.97 -5.24
C GLU A 105 -12.47 0.87 -4.19
N ILE A 106 -11.87 1.03 -3.01
CA ILE A 106 -11.98 0.05 -1.91
C ILE A 106 -13.44 -0.16 -1.53
N ASN A 107 -14.23 0.92 -1.42
CA ASN A 107 -15.64 0.83 -1.01
C ASN A 107 -16.55 0.10 -2.01
N LYS A 108 -16.02 -0.34 -3.16
CA LYS A 108 -16.75 -1.16 -4.14
C LYS A 108 -16.72 -2.65 -3.77
N TYR A 109 -15.97 -3.04 -2.74
CA TYR A 109 -15.76 -4.41 -2.26
C TYR A 109 -16.08 -4.52 -0.78
#